data_AF-A0A9D4DZX3-F1
#
_entry.id   AF-A0A9D4DZX3-F1
#
_cell.length_a   1.000
_cell.length_b   1.000
_cell.length_c   1.000
_cell.angle_alpha   90.00
_cell.angle_beta   90.00
_cell.angle_gamma   90.00
#
_symmetry.space_group_name_H-M   'P 1'
#
loop_
_entity.id
_entity.type
_entity.pdbx_description
1 polymer ?
#
loop_
_entity_poly.entity_id
_entity_poly.type
_entity_poly.pdbx_seq_one_letter_code
_entity_poly.pdbx_strand_id
1 'polypeptide(L)' 'MIKNVVDVLFGGISFWLVGYGFSFGNGSLSNPFIGWGDFCVTAEEDKLGVTYSKFIFQASFATTATTIVSGISKIR' A
#
# COMPACT_ATOMS: atom_id res chain seq x y z
N MET A 1 16.76 9.79 -12.92
CA MET A 1 16.43 8.41 -12.53
C MET A 1 16.10 8.27 -11.03
N ILE A 2 16.80 8.97 -10.14
CA ILE A 2 16.50 9.02 -8.68
C ILE A 2 15.01 9.30 -8.36
N LYS A 3 14.33 10.17 -9.10
CA LYS A 3 12.91 10.48 -8.83
C LYS A 3 12.01 9.23 -8.83
N ASN A 4 12.26 8.28 -9.72
CA ASN A 4 11.44 7.08 -9.83
C ASN A 4 11.69 6.14 -8.64
N VAL A 5 12.92 6.11 -8.14
CA VAL A 5 13.28 5.36 -6.92
C VAL A 5 12.62 5.99 -5.70
N VAL A 6 12.60 7.32 -5.63
CA VAL A 6 11.92 8.08 -4.58
C VAL A 6 10.41 7.81 -4.60
N ASP A 7 9.78 7.82 -5.78
CA ASP A 7 8.36 7.50 -5.93
C ASP A 7 8.01 6.08 -5.44
N VAL A 8 8.88 5.09 -5.70
CA VAL A 8 8.70 3.71 -5.23
C VAL A 8 8.86 3.59 -3.72
N LEU A 9 9.85 4.27 -3.13
CA LEU A 9 10.07 4.25 -1.68
C LEU A 9 8.92 4.91 -0.93
N PHE A 10 8.52 6.11 -1.33
CA PHE A 10 7.40 6.80 -0.70
C PHE A 10 6.07 6.10 -0.96
N GLY A 11 5.85 5.56 -2.17
CA GLY A 11 4.67 4.77 -2.51
C GLY A 11 4.59 3.45 -1.71
N GLY A 12 5.69 2.73 -1.59
CA GLY A 12 5.76 1.48 -0.83
C GLY A 12 5.59 1.70 0.67
N ILE A 13 6.27 2.69 1.26
CA ILE A 13 6.18 3.01 2.69
C ILE A 13 4.78 3.54 3.04
N SER A 14 4.20 4.42 2.23
CA SER A 14 2.83 4.89 2.46
C SER A 14 1.79 3.77 2.34
N PHE A 15 1.97 2.85 1.38
CA PHE A 15 1.11 1.68 1.26
C PHE A 15 1.24 0.72 2.45
N TRP A 16 2.46 0.56 3.00
CA TRP A 16 2.71 -0.26 4.19
C TRP A 16 2.13 0.35 5.48
N LEU A 17 2.29 1.67 5.67
CA LEU A 17 1.84 2.35 6.89
C LEU A 17 0.31 2.42 6.98
N VAL A 18 -0.35 2.81 5.88
CA VAL A 18 -1.80 3.11 5.89
C VAL A 18 -2.58 2.50 4.72
N GLY A 19 -1.95 2.30 3.56
CA GLY A 19 -2.66 1.85 2.36
C GLY A 19 -3.27 0.45 2.48
N TYR A 20 -2.53 -0.48 3.09
CA TYR A 20 -3.03 -1.83 3.33
C TYR A 20 -4.16 -1.84 4.36
N GLY A 21 -4.00 -1.09 5.46
CA GLY A 21 -5.03 -0.98 6.50
C GLY A 21 -6.33 -0.35 5.99
N PHE A 22 -6.27 0.67 5.13
CA PHE A 22 -7.47 1.25 4.52
C PHE A 22 -8.15 0.35 3.49
N SER A 23 -7.41 -0.54 2.84
CA SER A 23 -7.97 -1.42 1.81
C SER A 23 -8.50 -2.74 2.37
N PHE A 24 -7.83 -3.30 3.40
CA PHE A 24 -8.09 -4.66 3.90
C PHE A 24 -8.16 -4.77 5.43
N GLY A 25 -8.07 -3.65 6.16
CA GLY A 25 -8.14 -3.65 7.62
C GLY A 25 -9.51 -4.07 8.13
N ASN A 26 -9.54 -5.10 8.97
CA ASN A 26 -10.77 -5.68 9.55
C ASN A 26 -10.94 -5.37 11.04
N GLY A 27 -10.48 -4.22 11.49
CA GLY A 27 -10.68 -3.76 12.86
C GLY A 27 -12.11 -3.32 13.14
N SER A 28 -12.44 -3.15 14.42
CA SER A 28 -13.80 -2.85 14.91
C SER A 28 -14.41 -1.52 14.42
N LEU A 29 -13.61 -0.66 13.78
CA LEU A 29 -14.05 0.62 13.19
C LEU A 29 -14.11 0.55 11.65
N SER A 30 -13.91 -0.63 11.06
CA SER A 30 -13.93 -0.85 9.61
C SER A 30 -15.35 -0.69 9.07
N ASN A 31 -15.48 0.00 7.93
CA ASN A 31 -16.75 0.29 7.27
C ASN A 31 -16.72 -0.25 5.82
N PRO A 32 -17.89 -0.45 5.17
CA PRO A 32 -17.96 -0.91 3.78
C PRO A 32 -17.22 -0.02 2.77
N PHE A 33 -16.96 1.23 3.13
CA PHE A 33 -16.23 2.21 2.31
C PHE A 33 -14.74 2.30 2.62
N ILE A 34 -14.32 2.01 3.86
CA ILE A 34 -12.93 2.15 4.28
C ILE A 34 -12.59 1.13 5.36
N GLY A 35 -11.53 0.37 5.11
CA GLY A 35 -10.92 -0.51 6.09
C GLY A 35 -10.34 0.30 7.25
N TRP A 36 -10.44 -0.21 8.46
CA TRP A 36 -9.80 0.40 9.62
C TRP A 36 -9.17 -0.68 10.49
N GLY A 37 -7.87 -0.60 10.73
CA GLY A 37 -7.08 -1.66 11.38
C GLY A 37 -5.91 -2.11 10.50
N ASP A 38 -5.06 -2.99 11.02
CA ASP A 38 -3.88 -3.53 10.31
C ASP A 38 -2.93 -2.46 9.74
N PHE A 39 -2.81 -1.33 10.45
CA PHE A 39 -1.77 -0.33 10.19
C PHE A 39 -0.40 -0.94 10.47
N CYS A 40 0.57 -0.70 9.59
CA CYS A 40 1.85 -1.41 9.57
C CYS A 40 1.66 -2.93 9.46
N VAL A 41 1.41 -3.43 8.24
CA VAL A 41 1.11 -4.85 7.95
C VAL A 41 1.89 -5.79 8.86
N THR A 42 1.19 -6.30 9.86
CA THR A 42 1.70 -7.24 10.85
C THR A 42 0.79 -8.44 10.77
N ALA A 43 1.24 -9.48 10.06
CA ALA A 43 0.44 -10.68 9.88
C ALA A 43 0.64 -11.64 11.06
N GLU A 44 -0.47 -12.16 11.60
CA GLU A 44 -0.45 -13.28 12.54
C GLU A 44 0.19 -14.52 11.91
N GLU A 45 0.86 -15.33 12.73
CA GLU A 45 1.69 -16.46 12.29
C GLU A 45 0.94 -17.45 11.37
N ASP A 46 -0.34 -17.68 11.63
CA ASP A 46 -1.18 -18.60 10.85
C ASP A 46 -1.57 -18.09 9.46
N LYS A 47 -1.48 -16.78 9.20
CA LYS A 47 -1.89 -16.15 7.93
C LYS A 47 -0.78 -15.36 7.24
N LEU A 48 0.44 -15.40 7.78
CA LEU A 48 1.66 -14.75 7.25
C LEU A 48 1.76 -14.83 5.73
N GLY A 49 1.73 -16.06 5.18
CA GLY A 49 1.97 -16.28 3.74
C GLY A 49 0.93 -15.62 2.84
N VAL A 50 -0.35 -15.73 3.19
CA VAL A 50 -1.45 -15.17 2.39
C VAL A 50 -1.49 -13.64 2.52
N THR A 51 -1.31 -13.13 3.74
CA THR A 51 -1.33 -11.69 4.03
C THR A 51 -0.18 -10.96 3.34
N TYR A 52 1.05 -11.49 3.42
CA TYR A 52 2.21 -10.88 2.76
C TYR A 52 2.17 -11.02 1.24
N SER A 53 1.70 -12.14 0.69
CA SER A 53 1.55 -12.30 -0.77
C SER A 53 0.55 -11.28 -1.32
N LYS A 54 -0.59 -11.10 -0.64
CA LYS A 54 -1.57 -10.06 -1.00
C LYS A 54 -1.01 -8.66 -0.84
N PHE A 55 -0.27 -8.40 0.23
CA PHE A 55 0.38 -7.11 0.46
C PHE A 55 1.34 -6.75 -0.69
N ILE A 56 2.27 -7.63 -1.05
CA ILE A 56 3.24 -7.36 -2.13
C ILE A 56 2.53 -7.19 -3.48
N PHE A 57 1.52 -8.01 -3.76
CA PHE A 57 0.71 -7.88 -4.96
C PHE A 57 0.05 -6.51 -5.05
N GLN A 58 -0.62 -6.06 -3.99
CA GLN A 58 -1.29 -4.77 -3.96
C GLN A 58 -0.32 -3.58 -3.90
N ALA A 59 0.82 -3.74 -3.22
CA ALA A 59 1.87 -2.74 -3.19
C ALA A 59 2.44 -2.46 -4.58
N SER A 60 2.52 -3.46 -5.46
CA SER A 60 2.97 -3.28 -6.85
C SER A 60 2.03 -2.39 -7.66
N PHE A 61 0.70 -2.54 -7.49
CA PHE A 61 -0.28 -1.67 -8.15
C PHE A 61 -0.24 -0.24 -7.62
N ALA A 62 -0.15 -0.07 -6.29
CA ALA A 62 -0.02 1.24 -5.67
C ALA A 62 1.23 1.99 -6.18
N THR A 63 2.37 1.28 -6.27
CA THR A 63 3.64 1.84 -6.77
C THR A 63 3.55 2.23 -8.26
N THR A 64 2.86 1.43 -9.06
CA THR A 64 2.62 1.74 -10.48
C THR A 64 1.78 3.01 -10.63
N ALA A 65 0.72 3.15 -9.83
CA ALA A 65 -0.10 4.35 -9.81
C ALA A 65 0.71 5.61 -9.44
N THR A 66 1.56 5.53 -8.41
CA THR A 66 2.45 6.65 -8.02
C THR A 66 3.40 7.05 -9.15
N THR A 67 3.92 6.08 -9.89
CA THR A 67 4.80 6.34 -11.05
C THR A 67 4.07 7.05 -12.19
N ILE A 68 2.81 6.70 -12.45
CA ILE A 68 1.97 7.39 -13.44
C ILE A 68 1.75 8.85 -13.03
N VAL A 69 1.35 9.07 -11.77
CA VAL A 69 1.10 10.42 -11.23
C VAL A 69 2.36 11.28 -11.29
N SER A 70 3.51 10.72 -10.93
CA SER A 70 4.79 11.43 -10.97
C SER A 70 5.32 11.66 -12.40
N GLY A 71 4.86 10.86 -13.37
CA GLY A 71 5.11 11.06 -14.79
C GLY A 71 4.30 12.22 -15.37
N ILE A 72 3.01 12.30 -15.02
CA ILE A 72 2.11 13.38 -15.46
C ILE A 72 2.57 14.74 -14.91
N SER A 73 3.01 14.80 -13.65
CA SER A 73 3.55 16.04 -13.06
C SER A 73 4.80 16.60 -13.75
N LYS A 74 5.46 15.82 -14.63
CA LYS A 74 6.66 16.23 -15.35
C LYS A 74 6.38 16.79 -16.75
N ILE A 75 5.10 16.94 -17.14
CA ILE A 75 4.65 17.49 -18.44
C ILE A 75 4.62 19.05 -18.44
N ARG A 76 5.21 19.72 -17.45
CA ARG A 76 5.40 21.18 -17.43
C ARG A 76 6.87 21.53 -17.37
#